data_AF-A0A819X6U9-F1
#
_entry.id   AF-A0A819X6U9-F1
#
_cell.length_a   1.000
_cell.length_b   1.000
_cell.length_c   1.000
_cell.angle_alpha   90.00
_cell.angle_beta   90.00
_cell.angle_gamma   90.00
#
_symmetry.space_group_name_H-M   'P 1'
#
loop_
_entity.id
_entity.type
_entity.pdbx_description
1 polymer ?
#
loop_
_entity_poly.entity_id
_entity_poly.type
_entity_poly.pdbx_seq_one_letter_code
_entity_poly.pdbx_strand_id
1 'polypeptide(L)' 'MSSSINKVFDNVPDCVGYLIMNEDGSVEHSHGDLQNNEQAANLIYKMVLCAAKVSVHPTRQLAFKRFT' A
#
# COMPACT_ATOMS: atom_id res chain seq x y z
N MET A 1 -5.30 19.44 -3.56
CA MET A 1 -6.68 19.02 -3.85
C MET A 1 -6.93 17.76 -3.04
N SER A 2 -7.86 17.78 -2.09
CA SER A 2 -8.17 16.61 -1.24
C SER A 2 -8.79 15.51 -2.11
N SER A 3 -7.97 14.58 -2.59
CA SER A 3 -8.37 13.44 -3.39
C SER A 3 -9.39 12.60 -2.60
N SER A 4 -10.51 12.25 -3.25
CA SER A 4 -11.62 11.49 -2.67
C SER A 4 -11.21 10.19 -1.98
N ILE A 5 -10.00 9.70 -2.27
CA ILE A 5 -9.40 8.49 -1.71
C ILE A 5 -9.07 8.61 -0.21
N ASN A 6 -8.66 9.79 0.28
CA ASN A 6 -8.37 9.99 1.71
C ASN A 6 -9.64 9.76 2.55
N LYS A 7 -10.79 10.25 2.07
CA LYS A 7 -12.09 10.03 2.71
C LYS A 7 -12.50 8.55 2.76
N VAL A 8 -11.97 7.70 1.86
CA VAL A 8 -12.27 6.26 1.89
C VAL A 8 -11.66 5.64 3.14
N PHE A 9 -10.41 5.99 3.45
CA PHE A 9 -9.69 5.42 4.61
C PHE A 9 -10.23 5.91 5.95
N ASP A 10 -10.75 7.13 6.01
CA ASP A 10 -11.43 7.66 7.21
C ASP A 10 -12.71 6.88 7.58
N ASN A 11 -13.31 6.18 6.62
CA ASN A 11 -14.54 5.40 6.82
C ASN A 11 -14.29 3.90 7.06
N VAL A 12 -13.03 3.45 7.09
CA VAL A 12 -12.69 2.05 7.36
C VAL A 12 -12.75 1.80 8.87
N PRO A 13 -13.60 0.86 9.35
CA PRO A 13 -13.67 0.53 10.78
C PRO A 13 -12.32 0.03 11.29
N ASP A 14 -11.96 0.44 12.51
CA ASP A 14 -10.72 0.06 13.20
C ASP A 14 -9.42 0.42 12.44
N CYS A 15 -9.50 1.35 11.47
CA CYS A 15 -8.34 1.87 10.77
C CYS A 15 -7.50 2.76 11.71
N VAL A 16 -6.30 2.29 12.06
CA VAL A 16 -5.34 3.04 12.89
C VAL A 16 -4.38 3.92 12.08
N GLY A 17 -4.35 3.75 10.75
CA GLY A 17 -3.49 4.50 9.85
C GLY A 17 -3.52 3.96 8.43
N TYR A 18 -3.10 4.79 7.47
CA TYR A 18 -3.03 4.41 6.07
C TYR A 18 -1.81 5.04 5.40
N LEU A 19 -1.38 4.40 4.31
CA LEU A 19 -0.27 4.83 3.48
C LEU A 19 -0.65 4.65 2.01
N ILE A 20 -0.56 5.74 1.24
CA ILE A 20 -0.75 5.77 -0.21
C ILE A 20 0.60 6.04 -0.84
N MET A 21 1.01 5.16 -1.75
CA MET A 21 2.29 5.23 -2.44
C MET A 21 2.08 5.24 -3.95
N ASN A 22 2.95 5.96 -4.65
CA ASN A 22 3.06 5.91 -6.09
C ASN A 22 3.75 4.62 -6.54
N GLU A 23 3.68 4.31 -7.83
CA GLU A 23 4.32 3.14 -8.44
C GLU A 23 5.85 3.15 -8.29
N ASP A 24 6.46 4.32 -8.10
CA ASP A 24 7.90 4.47 -7.88
C ASP A 24 8.33 4.25 -6.41
N GLY A 25 7.36 4.05 -5.50
CA GLY A 25 7.58 3.86 -4.06
C GLY A 25 7.62 5.15 -3.25
N SER A 26 7.38 6.31 -3.87
CA SER A 26 7.23 7.58 -3.14
C SER A 26 5.90 7.63 -2.37
N VAL A 27 5.92 8.21 -1.17
CA VAL A 27 4.71 8.38 -0.35
C VAL A 27 3.94 9.60 -0.84
N GLU A 28 2.72 9.38 -1.33
CA GLU A 28 1.80 10.46 -1.73
C GLU A 28 1.06 11.00 -0.50
N HIS A 29 0.53 10.09 0.33
CA HIS A 29 -0.19 10.43 1.55
C HIS A 29 0.04 9.40 2.64
N SER A 30 0.13 9.85 3.89
CA SER A 30 0.23 8.99 5.07
C SER A 30 -0.58 9.58 6.23
N HIS A 31 -1.13 8.71 7.08
CA HIS A 31 -1.94 9.10 8.24
C HIS A 31 -1.87 8.07 9.37
N GLY A 32 -2.21 8.50 10.59
CA GLY A 32 -2.23 7.66 11.78
C GLY A 32 -0.86 7.07 12.11
N ASP A 33 -0.82 5.79 12.50
CA ASP A 33 0.41 5.09 12.90
C ASP A 33 1.46 4.97 11.78
N LEU A 34 1.07 5.18 10.52
CA LEU A 34 1.96 5.16 9.36
C LEU A 34 2.41 6.56 8.92
N GLN A 35 2.00 7.62 9.62
CA GLN A 35 2.34 8.98 9.26
C GLN A 35 3.86 9.22 9.31
N ASN A 36 4.42 9.72 8.21
CA ASN A 36 5.86 10.00 8.06
C ASN A 36 6.80 8.80 8.34
N ASN A 37 6.27 7.57 8.32
CA ASN A 37 7.06 6.37 8.55
C ASN A 37 7.66 5.85 7.23
N GLU A 38 8.70 6.54 6.74
CA GLU A 38 9.38 6.20 5.48
C GLU A 38 10.02 4.80 5.52
N GLN A 39 10.46 4.35 6.70
CA GLN A 39 11.04 3.03 6.86
C GLN A 39 10.01 1.94 6.59
N ALA A 40 8.80 2.07 7.16
CA ALA A 40 7.69 1.17 6.89
C ALA A 40 7.26 1.22 5.42
N ALA A 41 7.16 2.43 4.84
CA ALA A 41 6.82 2.60 3.42
C ALA A 41 7.79 1.84 2.50
N ASN A 42 9.11 2.02 2.70
CA ASN A 42 10.13 1.35 1.92
C ASN A 42 10.09 -0.18 2.10
N LEU A 43 9.84 -0.67 3.31
CA LEU A 43 9.72 -2.10 3.58
C LEU A 43 8.50 -2.69 2.85
N ILE A 44 7.32 -2.08 2.99
CA ILE A 44 6.07 -2.52 2.35
C ILE A 44 6.25 -2.51 0.82
N TYR A 45 6.83 -1.46 0.26
CA TYR A 45 7.07 -1.37 -1.18
C TYR A 45 7.93 -2.52 -1.71
N LYS A 46 9.04 -2.84 -1.01
CA LYS A 46 9.89 -4.00 -1.35
C LYS A 46 9.15 -5.33 -1.24
N MET A 47 8.30 -5.50 -0.24
CA MET A 47 7.48 -6.70 -0.07
C MET A 47 6.51 -6.88 -1.24
N VAL A 48 5.79 -5.81 -1.62
CA VAL A 48 4.84 -5.82 -2.75
C VAL A 48 5.56 -6.12 -4.06
N LEU A 49 6.71 -5.49 -4.31
CA LEU A 49 7.52 -5.76 -5.50
C LEU A 49 8.00 -7.21 -5.58
N CYS A 50 8.42 -7.78 -4.45
CA CYS A 50 8.84 -9.17 -4.39
C CYS A 50 7.66 -10.11 -4.67
N ALA A 51 6.54 -9.91 -3.97
CA ALA A 51 5.34 -10.73 -4.12
C ALA A 51 4.77 -10.65 -5.54
N ALA A 52 4.80 -9.48 -6.20
CA ALA A 52 4.30 -9.32 -7.56
C ALA A 52 5.18 -10.02 -8.60
N LYS A 53 6.49 -10.17 -8.33
CA LYS A 53 7.44 -10.86 -9.21
C LYS A 53 7.43 -12.37 -9.04
N VAL A 54 7.09 -12.87 -7.85
CA VAL A 54 7.00 -14.31 -7.58
C VAL A 54 5.63 -14.84 -8.00
N SER A 55 5.52 -15.28 -9.25
CA SER A 55 4.32 -15.99 -9.71
C SER A 55 4.33 -17.43 -9.18
N VAL A 56 3.58 -17.69 -8.12
CA VAL A 56 3.37 -19.05 -7.59
C VAL A 56 2.45 -19.90 -8.47
N HIS A 57 1.75 -19.27 -9.42
CA HIS A 57 0.88 -19.93 -10.38
C HIS A 57 1.45 -19.82 -11.80
N PRO A 58 1.39 -20.86 -12.64
CA PRO A 58 1.95 -20.85 -14.00
C PRO A 58 1.17 -19.97 -14.99
N THR A 59 0.04 -19.38 -14.57
CA THR A 59 -0.81 -18.55 -15.43
C THR A 59 -0.54 -17.08 -15.18
N ARG A 60 -0.51 -16.28 -16.26
CA ARG A 60 -0.15 -14.85 -16.32
C ARG A 60 -1.17 -13.90 -15.68
N GLN A 61 -1.82 -14.30 -14.58
CA GLN A 61 -2.69 -13.41 -13.80
C GLN A 61 -1.89 -12.71 -12.70
N LEU A 62 -2.41 -11.60 -12.18
CA LEU A 62 -1.85 -10.94 -10.99
C LEU A 62 -1.71 -11.98 -9.87
N ALA A 63 -0.52 -12.01 -9.25
CA ALA A 63 -0.20 -13.01 -8.23
C ALA A 63 -1.16 -12.96 -7.03
N PHE A 64 -1.74 -11.80 -6.72
CA PHE A 64 -2.71 -11.62 -5.64
C PHE A 64 -3.59 -10.38 -5.87
N LYS A 65 -4.78 -10.37 -5.23
CA LYS A 65 -5.67 -9.18 -5.17
C LYS A 65 -5.45 -8.32 -3.93
N ARG A 66 -4.98 -8.92 -2.82
CA ARG A 66 -4.69 -8.26 -1.54
C ARG A 66 -3.54 -8.99 -0.85
N PHE A 67 -2.63 -8.23 -0.23
CA PHE A 67 -1.57 -8.71 0.64
C PHE A 67 -1.92 -8.30 2.08
N THR A 68 -1.83 -9.23 3.04
CA THR A 68 -2.22 -9.02 4.45
C THR A 68 -1.10 -9.51 5.36
#